data_AF-A0A926Z5A9-F1
#
_entry.id   AF-A0A926Z5A9-F1
#
_cell.length_a   1.000
_cell.length_b   1.000
_cell.length_c   1.000
_cell.angle_alpha   90.00
_cell.angle_beta   90.00
_cell.angle_gamma   90.00
#
_symmetry.space_group_name_H-M   'P 1'
#
loop_
_entity.id
_entity.type
_entity.pdbx_description
1 polymer ?
#
loop_
_entity_poly.entity_id
_entity_poly.type
_entity_poly.pdbx_seq_one_letter_code
_entity_poly.pdbx_strand_id
1 'polypeptide(L)' 'HDVATITRYAYERIEQNLPMNGVVEVPMDASIGRAIEDIFLLIECSSEEELQGQIHYLPF' A
#
# COMPACT_ATOMS: atom_id res chain seq x y z
N HIS A 1 3.03 -11.97 -7.77
CA HIS A 1 2.02 -11.38 -8.67
C HIS A 1 2.50 -9.96 -8.92
N ASP A 2 2.68 -9.56 -10.19
CA ASP A 2 3.42 -8.34 -10.56
C ASP A 2 2.84 -7.05 -9.96
N VAL A 3 3.71 -6.20 -9.39
CA VAL A 3 3.38 -4.92 -8.72
C VAL A 3 2.49 -4.03 -9.59
N ALA A 4 2.75 -3.98 -10.90
CA ALA A 4 1.96 -3.19 -11.84
C ALA A 4 0.48 -3.62 -11.95
N THR A 5 0.14 -4.86 -11.58
CA THR A 5 -1.24 -5.35 -11.68
C THR A 5 -2.07 -5.01 -10.46
N ILE A 6 -1.47 -5.01 -9.26
CA ILE A 6 -2.19 -4.79 -8.01
C ILE A 6 -2.52 -3.30 -7.83
N THR A 7 -1.59 -2.40 -8.13
CA THR A 7 -1.84 -0.95 -8.00
C THR A 7 -2.89 -0.46 -8.98
N ARG A 8 -2.83 -0.89 -10.25
CA ARG A 8 -3.84 -0.54 -11.24
C ARG A 8 -5.24 -1.02 -10.80
N TYR A 9 -5.33 -2.24 -10.29
CA TYR A 9 -6.59 -2.78 -9.79
C TYR A 9 -7.11 -2.05 -8.54
N ALA A 10 -6.20 -1.56 -7.69
CA ALA A 10 -6.54 -0.75 -6.54
C ALA A 10 -7.16 0.59 -6.97
N TYR A 11 -6.54 1.28 -7.93
CA TYR A 11 -7.10 2.52 -8.50
C TYR A 11 -8.46 2.32 -9.14
N GLU A 12 -8.62 1.26 -9.96
CA GLU A 12 -9.92 0.93 -10.59
C GLU A 12 -11.04 0.74 -9.56
N ARG A 13 -10.74 0.16 -8.40
CA ARG A 13 -11.72 0.01 -7.31
C ARG A 13 -12.05 1.30 -6.60
N ILE A 14 -11.05 2.14 -6.35
CA ILE A 14 -11.25 3.48 -5.76
C ILE A 14 -12.16 4.31 -6.68
N GLU A 15 -11.87 4.34 -7.98
CA GLU A 15 -12.67 5.07 -8.97
C GLU A 15 -14.13 4.58 -9.01
N GLN A 16 -14.34 3.27 -8.82
CA GLN A 16 -15.66 2.65 -8.83
C GLN A 16 -16.36 2.66 -7.45
N ASN A 17 -15.77 3.27 -6.43
CA ASN A 17 -16.25 3.24 -5.03
C ASN A 17 -16.51 1.80 -4.53
N LEU A 18 -15.70 0.85 -5.00
CA LEU A 18 -15.80 -0.54 -4.56
C LEU A 18 -15.02 -0.73 -3.26
N PRO A 19 -15.49 -1.63 -2.37
CA PRO A 19 -14.73 -2.00 -1.18
C PRO A 19 -13.32 -2.48 -1.55
N MET A 20 -12.33 -1.93 -0.87
CA MET A 20 -10.92 -2.24 -1.11
C MET A 20 -10.16 -2.29 0.21
N ASN A 21 -9.32 -3.31 0.37
CA ASN A 21 -8.36 -3.36 1.48
C ASN A 21 -7.25 -2.32 1.25
N GLY A 22 -6.57 -1.91 2.32
CA GLY A 22 -5.36 -1.11 2.17
C GLY A 22 -4.31 -1.80 1.30
N VAL A 23 -3.64 -1.02 0.45
CA VAL A 23 -2.57 -1.50 -0.43
C VAL A 23 -1.29 -0.74 -0.08
N VAL A 24 -0.20 -1.50 0.08
CA VAL A 24 1.15 -0.94 0.25
C VAL A 24 1.96 -1.30 -1.00
N GLU A 25 2.44 -0.28 -1.70
CA GLU A 25 3.30 -0.43 -2.87
C GLU A 25 4.74 -0.13 -2.51
N VAL A 26 5.64 -1.06 -2.85
CA VAL A 26 7.08 -0.91 -2.69
C VAL A 26 7.73 -1.04 -4.07
N PRO A 27 8.41 0.00 -4.59
CA PRO A 27 9.16 -0.07 -5.84
C PRO A 27 10.25 -1.16 -5.79
N MET A 28 10.51 -1.82 -6.93
CA MET A 28 11.53 -2.88 -6.99
C MET A 28 12.96 -2.37 -6.76
N ASP A 29 13.22 -1.08 -6.97
CA ASP A 29 14.49 -0.41 -6.74
C ASP A 29 14.61 0.20 -5.34
N ALA A 30 13.58 0.06 -4.50
CA ALA A 30 13.62 0.52 -3.13
C ALA A 30 14.62 -0.26 -2.26
N SER A 31 15.26 0.43 -1.31
CA SER A 31 16.06 -0.22 -0.27
C SER A 31 15.17 -1.10 0.60
N ILE A 32 15.42 -2.41 0.59
CA ILE A 32 14.66 -3.41 1.36
C ILE A 32 14.64 -3.06 2.85
N GLY A 33 15.78 -2.67 3.42
CA GLY A 33 15.87 -2.31 4.83
C GLY A 33 14.96 -1.14 5.18
N ARG A 34 14.94 -0.11 4.31
CA ARG A 34 14.08 1.06 4.50
C ARG A 34 12.60 0.73 4.34
N ALA A 35 12.26 -0.08 3.34
CA ALA A 35 10.88 -0.55 3.14
C ALA A 35 10.37 -1.34 4.36
N ILE A 36 11.21 -2.17 4.97
CA ILE A 36 10.85 -2.91 6.18
C ILE A 36 10.59 -1.96 7.36
N GLU A 37 11.49 -1.00 7.61
CA GLU A 37 11.32 0.00 8.68
C GLU A 37 10.00 0.77 8.52
N ASP A 38 9.69 1.19 7.31
CA ASP A 38 8.50 1.98 7.03
C ASP A 38 7.21 1.14 7.12
N ILE A 39 7.27 -0.16 6.78
CA ILE A 39 6.15 -1.11 7.02
C ILE A 39 5.89 -1.25 8.52
N PHE A 40 6.93 -1.39 9.35
CA PHE A 40 6.76 -1.46 10.80
C PHE A 40 6.13 -0.19 11.34
N LEU A 41 6.60 0.99 10.90
CA LEU A 41 6.02 2.26 11.32
C LEU A 41 4.54 2.37 10.94
N LEU A 42 4.17 1.95 9.72
CA LEU A 42 2.80 1.96 9.24
C LEU A 42 1.88 1.07 10.10
N ILE A 43 2.34 -0.13 10.48
CA ILE A 43 1.57 -1.05 11.32
C ILE A 43 1.42 -0.52 12.76
N GLU A 44 2.47 0.11 13.30
CA GLU A 44 2.43 0.64 14.67
C GLU A 44 1.60 1.92 14.80
N CYS A 45 1.52 2.72 13.73
CA CYS A 45 0.92 4.05 13.76
C CYS A 45 -0.45 4.16 13.08
N SER A 46 -0.99 3.07 12.52
CA SER A 46 -2.27 3.09 11.81
C SER A 46 -3.21 1.98 12.29
N SER A 47 -4.51 2.26 12.31
CA SER A 47 -5.55 1.26 12.54
C SER A 47 -6.01 0.59 11.24
N GLU A 48 -6.68 -0.56 11.34
CA GLU A 48 -7.23 -1.25 10.16
C GLU A 48 -8.24 -0.39 9.40
N GLU A 49 -9.04 0.41 10.11
CA GLU A 49 -10.02 1.32 9.51
C GLU A 49 -9.35 2.47 8.76
N GLU A 50 -8.22 2.98 9.27
CA GLU A 50 -7.46 4.05 8.63
C GLU A 50 -6.79 3.59 7.34
N LEU A 51 -6.35 2.32 7.30
CA LEU A 51 -5.72 1.73 6.13
C LEU A 51 -6.74 1.27 5.07
N GLN A 52 -8.01 1.07 5.45
CA GLN A 52 -9.03 0.60 4.53
C GLN A 52 -9.22 1.59 3.37
N GLY A 53 -9.14 1.08 2.13
CA GLY A 53 -9.30 1.90 0.94
C GLY A 53 -8.13 2.84 0.61
N GLN A 54 -7.03 2.82 1.37
CA GLN A 54 -5.86 3.65 1.12
C GLN A 54 -4.79 2.92 0.31
N ILE A 55 -3.98 3.72 -0.41
CA ILE A 55 -2.77 3.24 -1.08
C ILE A 55 -1.57 4.00 -0.49
N HIS A 56 -0.63 3.27 0.09
CA HIS A 56 0.60 3.83 0.65
C HIS A 56 1.79 3.44 -0.20
N TYR A 57 2.61 4.42 -0.53
CA TYR A 57 3.86 4.24 -1.26
C TYR A 57 5.02 4.25 -0.28
N LEU A 58 5.77 3.15 -0.22
CA LEU A 58 6.94 3.01 0.63
C LEU A 58 8.18 2.74 -0.23
N PRO A 59 9.39 3.07 0.23
CA PRO A 59 9.65 3.87 1.43
C PRO A 59 9.28 5.35 1.24
N PHE A 60 8.98 6.05 2.35
CA PHE A 60 8.70 7.50 2.37
C PHE A 60 9.92 8.36 2.70
#